data_AF-A0A929B2N6-F1
#
_entry.id   AF-A0A929B2N6-F1
#
_cell.length_a   1.000
_cell.length_b   1.000
_cell.length_c   1.000
_cell.angle_alpha   90.00
_cell.angle_beta   90.00
_cell.angle_gamma   90.00
#
_symmetry.space_group_name_H-M   'P 1'
#
loop_
_entity.id
_entity.type
_entity.pdbx_description
1 polymer ?
#
loop_
_entity_poly.entity_id
_entity_poly.type
_entity_poly.pdbx_seq_one_letter_code
_entity_poly.pdbx_strand_id
1 'polypeptide(L)'
;MWQISSYSLIPIAIVVVAIPLMPMLAQNNRFSHLNLALGFDRATAIVMGYTGGSYSLSSIVNQDRHGNPCIGYGDPEPDHSMVLENDFPRLTIQIDSGGKDTTLIVRGPERQNIRCGFAHNESRDAVVDDINWQAGTYEIWVGSMKPNQNSPYRLSVRQ
;
A
#
# COMPACT_ATOMS: atom_id res chain seq x y z
N MET A 1 -52.43 -27.47 -65.50
CA MET A 1 -51.52 -26.30 -65.51
C MET A 1 -51.48 -25.74 -64.09
N TRP A 2 -50.56 -26.23 -63.24
CA TRP A 2 -50.32 -25.68 -61.89
C TRP A 2 -48.84 -25.84 -61.57
N GLN A 3 -48.21 -24.72 -61.19
CA GLN A 3 -46.77 -24.49 -61.11
C GLN A 3 -46.12 -25.19 -59.90
N ILE A 4 -44.89 -25.67 -60.10
CA ILE A 4 -44.02 -26.17 -59.04
C ILE A 4 -43.26 -24.97 -58.47
N SER A 5 -43.43 -24.67 -57.18
CA SER A 5 -42.69 -23.59 -56.51
C SER A 5 -41.32 -24.12 -56.06
N SER A 6 -40.24 -23.55 -56.59
CA SER A 6 -38.86 -23.90 -56.25
C SER A 6 -38.42 -23.15 -55.00
N TYR A 7 -38.21 -23.87 -53.89
CA TYR A 7 -37.62 -23.31 -52.68
C TYR A 7 -36.08 -23.30 -52.81
N SER A 8 -35.51 -22.10 -52.82
CA SER A 8 -34.06 -21.89 -52.82
C SER A 8 -33.52 -22.01 -51.39
N LEU A 9 -32.60 -22.94 -51.16
CA LEU A 9 -31.92 -23.12 -49.86
C LEU A 9 -30.74 -22.14 -49.80
N ILE A 10 -30.83 -21.16 -48.89
CA ILE A 10 -29.73 -20.23 -48.60
C ILE A 10 -28.79 -20.91 -47.59
N PRO A 11 -27.49 -21.13 -47.90
CA PRO A 11 -26.55 -21.69 -46.94
C PRO A 11 -26.21 -20.64 -45.88
N ILE A 12 -26.47 -20.96 -44.61
CA ILE A 12 -26.08 -20.12 -43.47
C ILE A 12 -24.60 -20.40 -43.19
N ALA A 13 -23.74 -19.45 -43.54
CA ALA A 13 -22.32 -19.49 -43.15
C ALA A 13 -22.19 -19.09 -41.67
N ILE A 14 -21.83 -20.05 -40.83
CA ILE A 14 -21.54 -19.82 -39.41
C ILE A 14 -20.13 -19.21 -39.33
N VAL A 15 -20.06 -17.90 -39.08
CA VAL A 15 -18.80 -17.21 -38.81
C VAL A 15 -18.45 -17.40 -37.33
N VAL A 16 -17.50 -18.29 -37.04
CA VAL A 16 -16.95 -18.48 -35.69
C VAL A 16 -15.95 -17.34 -35.44
N VAL A 17 -16.39 -16.32 -34.70
CA VAL A 17 -15.52 -15.23 -34.24
C VAL A 17 -14.72 -15.74 -33.04
N ALA A 18 -13.44 -16.04 -33.26
CA ALA A 18 -12.52 -16.34 -32.17
C ALA A 18 -12.20 -15.04 -31.41
N ILE A 19 -12.64 -14.93 -30.17
CA ILE A 19 -12.28 -13.82 -29.28
C ILE A 19 -10.85 -14.08 -28.79
N PRO A 20 -9.85 -13.27 -29.15
CA PRO A 20 -8.51 -13.45 -28.62
C PRO A 20 -8.54 -13.18 -27.10
N LEU A 21 -8.11 -14.17 -26.31
CA LEU A 21 -7.83 -14.00 -24.88
C LEU A 21 -6.59 -13.12 -24.75
N MET A 22 -6.77 -11.81 -24.76
CA MET A 22 -5.68 -10.90 -24.40
C MET A 22 -5.40 -11.09 -22.90
N PRO A 23 -4.16 -11.41 -22.50
CA PRO A 23 -3.80 -11.34 -21.09
C PRO A 23 -3.93 -9.88 -20.65
N MET A 24 -4.88 -9.61 -19.74
CA MET A 24 -4.93 -8.32 -19.05
C MET A 24 -3.73 -8.28 -18.10
N LEU A 25 -2.71 -7.49 -18.43
CA LEU A 25 -1.73 -7.07 -17.44
C LEU A 25 -2.45 -6.10 -16.48
N ALA A 26 -2.97 -6.62 -15.38
CA ALA A 26 -3.46 -5.81 -14.28
C ALA A 26 -2.25 -5.18 -13.56
N GLN A 27 -1.72 -4.06 -14.08
CA GLN A 27 -0.80 -3.22 -13.31
C GLN A 27 -1.63 -2.45 -12.27
N ASN A 28 -1.89 -3.09 -11.13
CA ASN A 28 -2.42 -2.39 -9.96
C ASN A 28 -1.27 -1.62 -9.29
N ASN A 29 -0.72 -0.61 -9.97
CA ASN A 29 0.36 0.22 -9.45
C ASN A 29 -0.23 1.32 -8.54
N ARG A 30 -0.91 0.92 -7.46
CA ARG A 30 -1.46 1.86 -6.47
C ARG A 30 -0.49 2.17 -5.33
N PHE A 31 0.60 1.43 -5.21
CA PHE A 31 1.58 1.61 -4.14
C PHE A 31 2.79 2.39 -4.67
N SER A 32 3.24 3.39 -3.92
CA SER A 32 4.60 3.88 -4.09
C SER A 32 5.56 2.85 -3.50
N HIS A 33 6.54 2.42 -4.28
CA HIS A 33 7.51 1.40 -3.87
C HIS A 33 8.85 2.04 -3.48
N LEU A 34 9.39 1.62 -2.33
CA LEU A 34 10.75 1.93 -1.90
C LEU A 34 11.59 0.66 -1.96
N ASN A 35 12.69 0.66 -2.70
CA ASN A 35 13.67 -0.44 -2.65
C ASN A 35 14.96 0.10 -2.01
N LEU A 36 15.31 -0.43 -0.85
CA LEU A 36 16.38 0.10 -0.01
C LEU A 36 17.44 -0.98 0.25
N ALA A 37 18.63 -0.74 -0.28
CA ALA A 37 19.85 -1.47 0.06
C ALA A 37 20.61 -0.74 1.18
N LEU A 38 21.48 -1.46 1.91
CA LEU A 38 22.32 -0.83 2.93
C LEU A 38 23.15 0.31 2.30
N GLY A 39 23.21 1.48 2.94
CA GLY A 39 23.90 2.63 2.36
C GLY A 39 23.07 3.48 1.38
N PHE A 40 21.76 3.27 1.26
CA PHE A 40 20.90 4.03 0.35
C PHE A 40 21.00 5.56 0.51
N ASP A 41 20.80 6.29 -0.60
CA ASP A 41 20.75 7.75 -0.59
C ASP A 41 19.43 8.22 0.04
N ARG A 42 19.52 9.06 1.08
CA ARG A 42 18.37 9.66 1.76
C ARG A 42 17.47 10.45 0.82
N ALA A 43 18.01 11.03 -0.25
CA ALA A 43 17.21 11.75 -1.24
C ALA A 43 16.26 10.83 -2.02
N THR A 44 16.59 9.53 -2.12
CA THR A 44 15.79 8.53 -2.84
C THR A 44 14.84 7.75 -1.95
N ALA A 45 15.03 7.79 -0.62
CA ALA A 45 14.21 7.07 0.34
C ALA A 45 13.00 7.90 0.82
N ILE A 46 12.28 8.49 -0.14
CA ILE A 46 11.17 9.41 0.11
C ILE A 46 9.99 9.04 -0.80
N VAL A 47 8.80 8.96 -0.21
CA VAL A 47 7.52 8.86 -0.93
C VAL A 47 6.53 9.90 -0.42
N MET A 48 5.55 10.23 -1.24
CA MET A 48 4.49 11.18 -0.89
C MET A 48 3.14 10.46 -0.92
N GLY A 49 2.18 10.97 -0.16
CA GLY A 49 0.83 10.45 -0.15
C GLY A 49 -0.14 11.41 0.52
N TYR A 50 -1.35 10.91 0.74
CA TYR A 50 -2.39 11.59 1.49
C TYR A 50 -2.93 10.65 2.54
N THR A 51 -3.16 11.14 3.75
CA THR A 51 -3.98 10.37 4.70
C THR A 51 -5.40 10.26 4.15
N GLY A 52 -6.16 9.27 4.61
CA GLY A 52 -7.52 9.07 4.17
C GLY A 52 -8.24 8.03 5.01
N GLY A 53 -9.42 7.64 4.55
CA GLY A 53 -10.18 6.54 5.11
C GLY A 53 -10.74 6.76 6.52
N SER A 54 -11.64 5.85 6.91
CA SER A 54 -12.24 5.79 8.24
C SER A 54 -12.13 4.40 8.86
N TYR A 55 -11.35 3.51 8.25
CA TYR A 55 -11.14 2.18 8.75
C TYR A 55 -10.25 2.23 9.99
N SER A 56 -10.65 1.55 11.06
CA SER A 56 -9.87 1.53 12.30
C SER A 56 -8.61 0.70 12.07
N LEU A 57 -7.44 1.33 12.16
CA LEU A 57 -6.17 0.63 11.95
C LEU A 57 -5.89 -0.41 13.04
N SER A 58 -6.49 -0.27 14.22
CA SER A 58 -6.46 -1.31 15.26
C SER A 58 -7.12 -2.63 14.83
N SER A 59 -8.03 -2.59 13.84
CA SER A 59 -8.61 -3.80 13.24
C SER A 59 -7.63 -4.56 12.33
N ILE A 60 -6.53 -3.93 11.91
CA ILE A 60 -5.42 -4.56 11.19
C ILE A 60 -4.50 -5.28 12.18
N VAL A 61 -4.14 -4.58 13.24
CA VAL A 61 -3.30 -5.05 14.34
C VAL A 61 -3.54 -4.14 15.55
N ASN A 62 -3.67 -4.72 16.75
CA ASN A 62 -3.92 -3.93 17.97
C ASN A 62 -2.65 -3.34 18.60
N GLN A 63 -1.54 -4.06 18.55
CA GLN A 63 -0.29 -3.64 19.19
C GLN A 63 0.94 -4.11 18.40
N ASP A 64 2.03 -3.37 18.55
CA ASP A 64 3.31 -3.70 17.94
C ASP A 64 4.11 -4.70 18.78
N ARG A 65 5.30 -5.08 18.30
CA ARG A 65 6.17 -6.06 18.96
C ARG A 65 6.69 -5.64 20.35
N HIS A 66 6.60 -4.36 20.69
CA HIS A 66 6.97 -3.79 21.98
C HIS A 66 5.75 -3.58 22.88
N GLY A 67 4.55 -3.92 22.41
CA GLY A 67 3.29 -3.70 23.12
C GLY A 67 2.73 -2.29 22.98
N ASN A 68 3.28 -1.45 22.09
CA ASN A 68 2.71 -0.13 21.82
C ASN A 68 1.41 -0.27 21.03
N PRO A 69 0.40 0.58 21.30
CA PRO A 69 -0.87 0.50 20.60
C PRO A 69 -0.73 0.94 19.14
N CYS A 70 -1.36 0.19 18.24
CA CYS A 70 -1.50 0.51 16.83
C CYS A 70 -2.90 1.10 16.61
N ILE A 71 -2.99 2.42 16.60
CA ILE A 71 -4.26 3.16 16.68
C ILE A 71 -4.40 4.18 15.56
N GLY A 72 -5.61 4.72 15.43
CA GLY A 72 -5.97 5.72 14.43
C GLY A 72 -6.75 5.12 13.26
N TYR A 73 -6.87 5.90 12.19
CA TYR A 73 -7.73 5.63 11.06
C TYR A 73 -6.98 5.77 9.75
N GLY A 74 -7.31 4.90 8.81
CA GLY A 74 -6.72 4.86 7.47
C GLY A 74 -7.64 4.13 6.50
N ASP A 75 -7.06 3.64 5.41
CA ASP A 75 -7.67 2.68 4.51
C ASP A 75 -7.38 1.24 4.96
N PRO A 76 -8.22 0.24 4.58
CA PRO A 76 -7.97 -1.16 4.91
C PRO A 76 -6.73 -1.72 4.21
N GLU A 77 -6.33 -1.13 3.08
CA GLU A 77 -5.17 -1.50 2.27
C GLU A 77 -3.97 -0.59 2.61
N PRO A 78 -2.72 -1.08 2.49
CA PRO A 78 -1.55 -0.25 2.77
C PRO A 78 -1.40 0.90 1.76
N ASP A 79 -0.71 1.98 2.15
CA ASP A 79 -0.44 3.12 1.26
C ASP A 79 0.84 2.90 0.45
N HIS A 80 1.85 2.27 1.06
CA HIS A 80 3.18 2.08 0.47
C HIS A 80 3.69 0.66 0.70
N SER A 81 4.63 0.27 -0.15
CA SER A 81 5.40 -0.95 0.00
C SER A 81 6.89 -0.62 0.01
N MET A 82 7.62 -1.20 0.96
CA MET A 82 9.08 -1.02 1.08
C MET A 82 9.77 -2.37 1.06
N VAL A 83 10.69 -2.58 0.13
CA VAL A 83 11.56 -3.74 0.06
C VAL A 83 12.91 -3.37 0.66
N LEU A 84 13.30 -4.07 1.72
CA LEU A 84 14.65 -4.04 2.26
C LEU A 84 15.46 -5.16 1.62
N GLU A 85 16.52 -4.83 0.88
CA GLU A 85 17.38 -5.81 0.22
C GLU A 85 18.35 -6.49 1.21
N ASN A 86 18.58 -5.86 2.35
CA ASN A 86 19.44 -6.32 3.42
C ASN A 86 18.75 -6.17 4.77
N ASP A 87 19.31 -6.82 5.79
CA ASP A 87 18.98 -6.51 7.17
C ASP A 87 19.57 -5.13 7.54
N PHE A 88 18.82 -4.35 8.30
CA PHE A 88 19.27 -3.06 8.84
C PHE A 88 19.28 -3.10 10.37
N PRO A 89 20.39 -2.66 11.02
CA PRO A 89 20.48 -2.64 12.47
C PRO A 89 19.49 -1.64 13.08
N ARG A 90 19.17 -0.56 12.37
CA ARG A 90 18.22 0.48 12.76
C ARG A 90 17.65 1.12 11.50
N LEU A 91 16.37 1.50 11.55
CA LEU A 91 15.75 2.43 10.61
C LEU A 91 14.83 3.37 11.37
N THR A 92 14.76 4.60 10.91
CA THR A 92 13.74 5.58 11.27
C THR A 92 12.84 5.84 10.06
N ILE A 93 11.55 5.60 10.21
CA ILE A 93 10.51 5.99 9.26
C ILE A 93 9.75 7.16 9.87
N GLN A 94 9.72 8.28 9.15
CA GLN A 94 9.14 9.52 9.65
C GLN A 94 8.16 10.11 8.65
N ILE A 95 7.02 10.53 9.17
CA ILE A 95 6.03 11.33 8.45
C ILE A 95 6.32 12.82 8.63
N ASP A 96 6.03 13.60 7.60
CA ASP A 96 6.00 15.06 7.61
C ASP A 96 4.72 15.50 6.92
N SER A 97 3.73 15.92 7.70
CA SER A 97 2.41 16.36 7.21
C SER A 97 2.18 17.86 7.37
N GLY A 98 3.21 18.61 7.76
CA GLY A 98 3.07 20.02 8.14
C GLY A 98 2.26 20.21 9.43
N GLY A 99 2.35 19.26 10.37
CA GLY A 99 1.78 19.40 11.70
C GLY A 99 0.38 18.82 11.91
N LYS A 100 0.01 17.74 11.19
CA LYS A 100 -1.26 17.02 11.37
C LYS A 100 -1.06 15.77 12.23
N ASP A 101 -2.11 15.38 12.96
CA ASP A 101 -2.07 14.22 13.86
C ASP A 101 -2.06 12.90 13.05
N THR A 102 -0.87 12.45 12.65
CA THR A 102 -0.70 11.24 11.83
C THR A 102 -0.45 9.98 12.67
N THR A 103 -0.70 8.82 12.07
CA THR A 103 -0.37 7.51 12.63
C THR A 103 0.31 6.65 11.56
N LEU A 104 1.12 5.69 11.98
CA LEU A 104 1.97 4.86 11.13
C LEU A 104 1.94 3.41 11.61
N ILE A 105 1.62 2.48 10.72
CA ILE A 105 1.81 1.04 10.93
C ILE A 105 2.75 0.52 9.86
N VAL A 106 3.77 -0.22 10.29
CA VAL A 106 4.73 -0.87 9.41
C VAL A 106 4.75 -2.36 9.73
N ARG A 107 4.25 -3.17 8.82
CA ARG A 107 4.20 -4.63 8.93
C ARG A 107 5.30 -5.23 8.06
N GLY A 108 6.22 -5.96 8.68
CA GLY A 108 7.28 -6.68 8.00
C GLY A 108 6.83 -8.03 7.42
N PRO A 109 7.78 -8.74 6.78
CA PRO A 109 7.51 -9.99 6.06
C PRO A 109 7.02 -11.11 6.98
N GLU A 110 7.49 -11.14 8.22
CA GLU A 110 6.93 -11.99 9.26
C GLU A 110 5.78 -11.28 9.97
N ARG A 111 4.67 -12.00 10.19
CA ARG A 111 3.44 -11.45 10.79
C ARG A 111 3.63 -10.77 12.15
N GLN A 112 4.71 -11.09 12.85
CA GLN A 112 5.02 -10.61 14.20
C GLN A 112 5.87 -9.33 14.18
N ASN A 113 6.45 -8.99 13.03
CA ASN A 113 7.30 -7.82 12.84
C ASN A 113 6.46 -6.58 12.55
N ILE A 114 5.69 -6.16 13.54
CA ILE A 114 4.85 -4.97 13.47
C ILE A 114 5.50 -3.87 14.30
N ARG A 115 5.51 -2.66 13.74
CA ARG A 115 5.96 -1.43 14.39
C ARG A 115 4.90 -0.37 14.20
N CYS A 116 4.56 0.31 15.29
CA CYS A 116 3.54 1.34 15.28
C CYS A 116 4.10 2.63 15.86
N GLY A 117 3.77 3.73 15.21
CA GLY A 117 4.13 5.07 15.64
C GLY A 117 2.92 5.97 15.50
N PHE A 118 2.70 6.86 16.45
CA PHE A 118 1.64 7.86 16.35
C PHE A 118 2.13 9.19 16.92
N ALA A 119 1.42 10.25 16.55
CA ALA A 119 1.63 11.60 17.05
C ALA A 119 1.72 11.64 18.59
N HIS A 120 2.92 11.82 19.14
CA HIS A 120 3.13 12.05 20.59
C HIS A 120 4.03 13.27 20.89
N ASN A 121 4.53 13.94 19.86
CA ASN A 121 5.50 15.03 19.93
C ASN A 121 4.88 16.36 19.47
N GLU A 122 5.64 17.46 19.60
CA GLU A 122 5.19 18.81 19.23
C GLU A 122 4.86 18.94 17.73
N SER A 123 5.51 18.15 16.85
CA SER A 123 5.20 18.14 15.41
C SER A 123 3.93 17.38 15.08
N ARG A 124 3.46 16.50 15.98
CA ARG A 124 2.28 15.64 15.80
C ARG A 124 2.39 14.66 14.62
N ASP A 125 3.59 14.49 14.10
CA ASP A 125 3.86 13.55 13.03
C ASP A 125 4.32 12.19 13.57
N ALA A 126 3.81 11.11 12.99
CA ALA A 126 4.18 9.76 13.36
C ALA A 126 5.63 9.44 13.00
N VAL A 127 6.32 8.77 13.93
CA VAL A 127 7.69 8.28 13.76
C VAL A 127 7.76 6.84 14.27
N VAL A 128 8.43 5.99 13.50
CA VAL A 128 8.90 4.67 13.94
C VAL A 128 10.42 4.71 13.89
N ASP A 129 11.09 4.69 15.04
CA ASP A 129 12.54 4.49 15.16
C ASP A 129 12.78 3.19 15.92
N ASP A 130 13.34 2.19 15.24
CA ASP A 130 13.48 0.85 15.80
C ASP A 130 14.68 0.11 15.20
N ILE A 131 15.05 -1.00 15.83
CA ILE A 131 16.20 -1.84 15.48
C ILE A 131 15.79 -3.14 14.79
N ASN A 132 16.77 -3.94 14.34
CA ASN A 132 16.58 -5.31 13.86
C ASN A 132 15.51 -5.41 12.75
N TRP A 133 15.74 -4.70 11.65
CA TRP A 133 14.93 -4.79 10.44
C TRP A 133 15.49 -5.92 9.57
N GLN A 134 14.64 -6.86 9.19
CA GLN A 134 15.04 -7.98 8.35
C GLN A 134 14.82 -7.63 6.88
N ALA A 135 15.63 -8.19 5.99
CA ALA A 135 15.38 -8.12 4.56
C ALA A 135 13.97 -8.67 4.23
N GLY A 136 13.32 -8.06 3.25
CA GLY A 136 12.00 -8.48 2.79
C GLY A 136 11.07 -7.30 2.52
N THR A 137 9.79 -7.65 2.28
CA THR A 137 8.76 -6.67 1.94
C THR A 137 8.00 -6.22 3.17
N TYR A 138 7.83 -4.91 3.28
CA TYR A 138 7.09 -4.22 4.32
C TYR A 138 5.88 -3.52 3.73
N GLU A 139 4.73 -3.68 4.37
CA GLU A 139 3.50 -2.95 4.10
C GLU A 139 3.39 -1.77 5.07
N ILE A 140 3.05 -0.60 4.56
CA ILE A 140 3.02 0.64 5.35
C ILE A 140 1.65 1.29 5.22
N TRP A 141 1.00 1.54 6.36
CA TRP A 141 -0.21 2.36 6.46
C TRP A 141 0.15 3.70 7.09
N VAL A 142 -0.24 4.79 6.44
CA VAL A 142 -0.11 6.16 6.92
C VAL A 142 -1.51 6.73 7.10
N GLY A 143 -1.93 6.82 8.36
CA GLY A 143 -3.25 7.26 8.72
C GLY A 143 -3.25 8.59 9.47
N SER A 144 -4.39 8.86 10.10
CA SER A 144 -4.56 9.98 11.01
C SER A 144 -5.29 9.57 12.30
N MET A 145 -5.15 10.37 13.34
CA MET A 145 -5.78 10.08 14.64
C MET A 145 -7.31 10.27 14.64
N LYS A 146 -7.88 10.82 13.57
CA LYS A 146 -9.32 11.02 13.37
C LYS A 146 -9.74 10.45 12.01
N PRO A 147 -10.96 9.92 11.86
CA PRO A 147 -11.39 9.41 10.57
C PRO A 147 -11.53 10.52 9.51
N ASN A 148 -11.43 10.13 8.25
CA ASN A 148 -11.66 10.95 7.05
C ASN A 148 -10.80 12.23 6.98
N GLN A 149 -9.62 12.26 7.62
CA GLN A 149 -8.68 13.36 7.42
C GLN A 149 -7.91 13.13 6.13
N ASN A 150 -7.97 14.10 5.22
CA ASN A 150 -7.22 14.09 3.97
C ASN A 150 -6.13 15.16 4.04
N SER A 151 -4.93 14.77 4.47
CA SER A 151 -3.77 15.64 4.59
C SER A 151 -2.61 15.09 3.76
N PRO A 152 -1.95 15.92 2.93
CA PRO A 152 -0.74 15.50 2.24
C PRO A 152 0.35 15.19 3.27
N TYR A 153 1.19 14.23 2.94
CA TYR A 153 2.38 13.94 3.72
C TYR A 153 3.56 13.54 2.84
N ARG A 154 4.75 13.65 3.43
CA ARG A 154 5.98 13.06 2.95
C ARG A 154 6.45 12.01 3.96
N LEU A 155 6.65 10.78 3.49
CA LEU A 155 7.27 9.70 4.26
C LEU A 155 8.74 9.64 3.87
N SER A 156 9.63 9.56 4.88
CA SER A 156 11.06 9.38 4.66
C SER A 156 11.61 8.23 5.49
N VAL A 157 12.57 7.50 4.94
CA VAL A 157 13.29 6.43 5.63
C VAL A 157 14.76 6.83 5.81
N ARG A 158 15.30 6.57 6.99
CA ARG A 158 16.70 6.84 7.35
C ARG A 158 17.28 5.60 8.05
N GLN A 159 18.55 5.30 7.78
CA GLN A 159 19.36 4.31 8.49
C GLN A 159 20.28 4.99 9.50
#